data_AF-A0A6J8BI74-F1
#
_entry.id   AF-A0A6J8BI74-F1
#
_cell.length_a   1.000
_cell.length_b   1.000
_cell.length_c   1.000
_cell.angle_alpha   90.00
_cell.angle_beta   90.00
_cell.angle_gamma   90.00
#
_symmetry.space_group_name_H-M   'P 1'
#
loop_
_entity.id
_entity.type
_entity.pdbx_description
1 polymer ?
#
loop_
_entity_poly.entity_id
_entity_poly.type
_entity_poly.pdbx_seq_one_letter_code
_entity_poly.pdbx_strand_id
1 'polypeptide(L)'
;MLIVVMEILDGKKLRTVVHSKGDIESYVGCEIEHLERGEYNIACLAFKHLDGGKHGSRVQRDFVLTIHSTQNIVVEENDSISAGYTHYLADTLIQLAVDEGKQKNLKQTNANTYSLSLDGNIFIVENTDEKQYTSIQEDFSNSRNLMSTRGFMFTQDVIPPGNRQLICLLTRIDNRSGYSYHSTSYRISDSSTLEHYGDKTKSHKPEISRELECLHIPRPIR
;
A
#
# COMPACT_ATOMS: atom_id res chain seq x y z
N MET A 1 0.96 8.54 -11.69
CA MET A 1 2.13 7.70 -11.36
C MET A 1 2.67 8.16 -10.00
N LEU A 2 3.32 7.28 -9.23
CA LEU A 2 3.94 7.62 -7.95
C LEU A 2 5.38 7.12 -7.96
N ILE A 3 6.32 8.00 -7.59
CA ILE A 3 7.71 7.65 -7.30
C ILE A 3 7.91 7.81 -5.80
N VAL A 4 8.50 6.80 -5.15
CA VAL A 4 8.87 6.83 -3.74
C VAL A 4 10.33 6.45 -3.61
N VAL A 5 11.12 7.29 -2.95
CA VAL A 5 12.51 7.00 -2.61
C VAL A 5 12.57 6.61 -1.15
N MET A 6 13.01 5.38 -0.89
CA MET A 6 13.15 4.82 0.43
C MET A 6 14.62 4.61 0.74
N GLU A 7 15.06 5.03 1.92
CA GLU A 7 16.35 4.65 2.46
C GLU A 7 16.28 3.27 3.11
N ILE A 8 17.32 2.47 2.91
CA ILE A 8 17.48 1.17 3.55
C ILE A 8 18.34 1.34 4.81
N LEU A 9 17.70 1.21 5.97
CA LEU A 9 18.34 1.24 7.27
C LEU A 9 18.60 -0.19 7.77
N ASP A 10 19.80 -0.44 8.27
CA ASP A 10 20.22 -1.75 8.83
C ASP A 10 19.91 -2.95 7.93
N GLY A 11 19.95 -2.73 6.61
CA GLY A 11 19.71 -3.73 5.56
C GLY A 11 18.26 -4.23 5.43
N LYS A 12 17.30 -3.72 6.22
CA LYS A 12 15.92 -4.23 6.23
C LYS A 12 14.83 -3.20 6.49
N LYS A 13 15.12 -2.17 7.28
CA LYS A 13 14.13 -1.15 7.65
C LYS A 13 14.06 -0.09 6.55
N LEU A 14 12.86 0.31 6.18
CA LEU A 14 12.65 1.36 5.19
C LEU A 14 12.32 2.67 5.90
N ARG A 15 12.82 3.77 5.36
CA ARG A 15 12.43 5.13 5.75
C ARG A 15 12.12 5.93 4.50
N THR A 16 10.98 6.62 4.50
CA THR A 16 10.62 7.51 3.40
C THR A 16 11.57 8.70 3.37
N VAL A 17 12.20 8.95 2.22
CA VAL A 17 13.05 10.13 1.99
C VAL A 17 12.27 11.21 1.26
N VAL A 18 11.64 10.82 0.15
CA VAL A 18 10.79 11.70 -0.65
C VAL A 18 9.82 10.86 -1.47
N HIS A 19 8.70 11.45 -1.84
CA HIS A 19 7.80 10.90 -2.83
C HIS A 19 7.31 12.01 -3.78
N SER A 20 6.96 11.63 -5.02
CA SER A 20 6.25 12.54 -5.92
C SER A 20 4.87 12.88 -5.35
N LYS A 21 4.28 14.02 -5.75
CA LYS A 21 2.94 14.43 -5.31
C LYS A 21 1.82 13.45 -5.67
N GLY A 22 2.07 12.54 -6.62
CA GLY A 22 1.09 11.62 -7.16
C GLY A 22 0.08 12.39 -8.02
N ASP A 23 0.24 12.30 -9.34
CA ASP A 23 -0.65 12.96 -10.29
C ASP A 23 -1.04 11.98 -11.42
N ILE A 24 -2.12 12.29 -12.14
CA ILE A 24 -2.58 11.59 -13.34
C ILE A 24 -1.75 11.99 -14.58
N GLU A 25 -0.82 12.95 -14.43
CA GLU A 25 0.11 13.34 -15.49
C GLU A 25 0.96 12.17 -16.03
N SER A 26 1.38 12.32 -17.29
CA SER A 26 2.23 11.35 -17.99
C SER A 26 3.66 11.29 -17.45
N TYR A 27 4.05 12.26 -16.62
CA TYR A 27 5.32 12.28 -15.91
C TYR A 27 5.08 12.67 -14.45
N VAL A 28 5.89 12.12 -13.54
CA VAL A 28 6.00 12.61 -12.17
C VAL A 28 7.46 12.61 -11.77
N GLY A 29 7.82 13.47 -10.83
CA GLY A 29 9.19 13.58 -10.33
C GLY A 29 9.22 14.04 -8.89
N CYS A 30 10.39 13.90 -8.29
CA CYS A 30 10.76 14.44 -6.99
C CYS A 30 12.24 14.78 -7.03
N GLU A 31 12.63 15.79 -6.25
CA GLU A 31 14.02 16.24 -6.13
C GLU A 31 14.47 16.09 -4.67
N ILE A 32 15.75 15.76 -4.48
CA ILE A 32 16.37 15.65 -3.16
C ILE A 32 17.63 16.50 -3.18
N GLU A 33 17.66 17.57 -2.39
CA GLU A 33 18.81 18.48 -2.34
C GLU A 33 20.01 17.85 -1.62
N HIS A 34 19.73 17.08 -0.57
CA HIS A 34 20.74 16.44 0.28
C HIS A 34 20.37 14.99 0.53
N LEU A 35 21.16 14.09 -0.05
CA LEU A 35 21.06 12.65 0.17
C LEU A 35 22.37 12.19 0.80
N GLU A 36 22.28 11.58 1.98
CA GLU A 36 23.45 11.01 2.65
C GLU A 36 24.01 9.82 1.85
N ARG A 37 25.25 9.43 2.15
CA ARG A 37 25.81 8.23 1.54
C ARG A 37 25.12 7.00 2.12
N GLY A 38 24.45 6.22 1.26
CA GLY A 38 23.74 5.02 1.70
C GLY A 38 23.15 4.24 0.53
N GLU A 39 22.33 3.24 0.88
CA GLU A 39 21.56 2.45 -0.07
C GLU A 39 20.11 2.93 -0.07
N TYR A 40 19.57 3.11 -1.27
CA TYR A 40 18.23 3.61 -1.50
C TYR A 40 17.52 2.77 -2.53
N ASN A 41 16.22 2.61 -2.33
CA ASN A 41 15.33 1.96 -3.28
C ASN A 41 14.36 2.98 -3.85
N ILE A 42 14.09 2.86 -5.14
CA ILE A 42 13.11 3.69 -5.83
C ILE A 42 11.95 2.79 -6.26
N ALA A 43 10.79 2.97 -5.67
CA ALA A 43 9.57 2.30 -6.11
C ALA A 43 8.82 3.20 -7.12
N CYS A 44 8.59 2.67 -8.31
CA CYS A 44 7.78 3.31 -9.35
C CYS A 44 6.42 2.61 -9.46
N LEU A 45 5.33 3.36 -9.29
CA LEU A 45 3.98 2.84 -9.37
C LEU A 45 3.15 3.57 -10.42
N ALA A 46 2.71 2.82 -11.43
CA ALA A 46 1.66 3.23 -12.33
C ALA A 46 0.38 2.48 -11.95
N PHE A 47 -0.51 3.16 -11.24
CA PHE A 47 -1.69 2.54 -10.65
C PHE A 47 -2.66 1.93 -11.68
N LYS A 48 -2.71 2.47 -12.90
CA LYS A 48 -3.49 1.91 -14.02
C LYS A 48 -3.01 0.53 -14.46
N HIS A 49 -1.80 0.11 -14.09
CA HIS A 49 -1.22 -1.17 -14.51
C HIS A 49 -1.55 -2.30 -13.51
N LEU A 50 -2.20 -1.97 -12.38
CA LEU A 50 -2.59 -2.91 -11.32
C LEU A 50 -4.06 -3.34 -11.44
N ASP A 51 -4.60 -3.45 -12.66
CA ASP A 51 -6.03 -3.64 -12.95
C ASP A 51 -6.59 -5.01 -12.52
N GLY A 52 -6.61 -5.26 -11.21
CA GLY A 52 -7.29 -6.36 -10.53
C GLY A 52 -6.90 -7.76 -11.00
N GLY A 53 -5.70 -7.95 -11.55
CA GLY A 53 -5.27 -9.25 -12.10
C GLY A 53 -6.06 -9.71 -13.33
N LYS A 54 -6.90 -8.85 -13.94
CA LYS A 54 -7.79 -9.22 -15.05
C LYS A 54 -7.05 -9.62 -16.32
N HIS A 55 -5.85 -9.09 -16.50
CA HIS A 55 -4.93 -9.54 -17.51
C HIS A 55 -3.79 -10.24 -16.77
N GLY A 56 -3.75 -11.58 -16.80
CA GLY A 56 -2.62 -12.41 -16.34
C GLY A 56 -1.30 -12.17 -17.10
N SER A 57 -1.15 -10.99 -17.70
CA SER A 57 0.07 -10.46 -18.25
C SER A 57 0.86 -9.87 -17.10
N ARG A 58 2.13 -10.28 -16.99
CA ARG A 58 3.18 -9.54 -16.25
C ARG A 58 2.89 -8.04 -16.33
N VAL A 59 2.86 -7.34 -15.19
CA VAL A 59 2.75 -5.88 -15.12
C VAL A 59 3.74 -5.31 -16.14
N GLN A 60 3.22 -4.81 -17.25
CA GLN A 60 4.08 -4.31 -18.32
C GLN A 60 4.72 -3.03 -17.79
N ARG A 61 6.06 -2.98 -17.80
CA ARG A 61 6.82 -1.79 -17.41
C ARG A 61 6.68 -0.74 -18.51
N ASP A 62 5.51 -0.12 -18.61
CA ASP A 62 5.27 0.98 -19.55
C ASP A 62 5.65 2.33 -18.93
N PHE A 63 6.85 2.41 -18.33
CA PHE A 63 7.41 3.65 -17.81
C PHE A 63 8.92 3.69 -18.01
N VAL A 64 9.47 4.90 -18.00
CA VAL A 64 10.91 5.16 -18.02
C VAL A 64 11.26 5.93 -16.75
N LEU A 65 12.20 5.40 -15.96
CA LEU A 65 12.79 6.10 -14.83
C LEU A 65 14.09 6.77 -15.28
N THR A 66 14.20 8.07 -15.10
CA THR A 66 15.44 8.83 -15.32
C THR A 66 15.94 9.35 -13.97
N ILE A 67 17.22 9.14 -13.68
CA ILE A 67 17.86 9.61 -12.46
C ILE A 67 18.96 10.61 -12.85
N HIS A 68 18.87 11.82 -12.31
CA HIS A 68 19.89 12.85 -12.45
C HIS A 68 20.59 13.03 -11.11
N SER A 69 21.91 12.90 -11.09
CA SER A 69 22.73 13.05 -9.89
C SER A 69 23.94 13.91 -10.18
N THR A 70 24.32 14.76 -9.22
CA THR A 70 25.57 15.51 -9.24
C THR A 70 26.78 14.65 -8.84
N GLN A 71 26.53 13.44 -8.35
CA GLN A 71 27.53 12.47 -7.90
C GLN A 71 27.39 11.15 -8.67
N ASN A 72 28.47 10.37 -8.69
CA ASN A 72 28.42 9.01 -9.25
C ASN A 72 27.53 8.12 -8.37
N ILE A 73 26.56 7.47 -9.02
CA ILE A 73 25.66 6.52 -8.39
C ILE A 73 25.76 5.18 -9.11
N VAL A 74 25.53 4.10 -8.37
CA VAL A 74 25.33 2.76 -8.93
C VAL A 74 23.84 2.49 -8.86
N VAL A 75 23.27 2.01 -9.96
CA VAL A 75 21.85 1.68 -10.05
C VAL A 75 21.74 0.22 -10.46
N GLU A 76 20.99 -0.54 -9.67
CA GLU A 76 20.62 -1.91 -9.98
C GLU A 76 19.10 -2.01 -10.09
N GLU A 77 18.62 -2.68 -11.12
CA GLU A 77 17.20 -2.94 -11.28
C GLU A 77 16.83 -4.24 -10.57
N ASN A 78 15.99 -4.13 -9.54
CA ASN A 78 15.45 -5.27 -8.82
C ASN A 78 14.06 -5.62 -9.35
N ASP A 79 13.91 -6.82 -9.92
CA ASP A 79 12.60 -7.30 -10.36
C ASP A 79 11.82 -7.90 -9.18
N SER A 80 10.50 -7.65 -9.16
CA SER A 80 9.59 -8.19 -8.14
C SER A 80 9.44 -9.71 -8.21
N ILE A 81 9.92 -10.36 -9.27
CA ILE A 81 9.98 -11.82 -9.38
C ILE A 81 11.08 -12.41 -8.48
N SER A 82 12.12 -11.63 -8.14
CA SER A 82 13.18 -12.08 -7.25
C SER A 82 12.63 -12.29 -5.83
N ALA A 83 12.92 -13.44 -5.21
CA ALA A 83 12.31 -13.85 -3.95
C ALA A 83 12.42 -12.79 -2.83
N GLY A 84 13.49 -12.00 -2.81
CA GLY A 84 13.69 -10.90 -1.85
C GLY A 84 12.84 -9.64 -2.09
N TYR A 85 12.30 -9.46 -3.30
CA TYR A 85 11.61 -8.23 -3.72
C TYR A 85 10.12 -8.42 -4.04
N THR A 86 9.62 -9.66 -4.00
CA THR A 86 8.18 -10.01 -4.19
C THR A 86 7.24 -9.02 -3.52
N HIS A 87 7.62 -8.61 -2.31
CA HIS A 87 6.81 -7.95 -1.32
C HIS A 87 7.21 -6.49 -1.08
N TYR A 88 8.21 -6.03 -1.84
CA TYR A 88 8.87 -4.76 -1.65
C TYR A 88 7.92 -3.59 -1.89
N LEU A 89 7.00 -3.74 -2.83
CA LEU A 89 6.02 -2.71 -3.16
C LEU A 89 5.03 -2.48 -2.01
N ALA A 90 4.51 -3.55 -1.42
CA ALA A 90 3.69 -3.47 -0.23
C ALA A 90 4.45 -2.81 0.91
N ASP A 91 5.69 -3.25 1.18
CA ASP A 91 6.51 -2.70 2.26
C ASP A 91 6.77 -1.20 2.07
N THR A 92 7.02 -0.76 0.84
CA THR A 92 7.21 0.65 0.50
C THR A 92 5.94 1.47 0.74
N LEU A 93 4.79 1.02 0.25
CA LEU A 93 3.52 1.74 0.43
C LEU A 93 3.05 1.76 1.89
N ILE A 94 3.25 0.65 2.60
CA ILE A 94 2.98 0.56 4.03
C ILE A 94 3.84 1.58 4.77
N GLN A 95 5.15 1.58 4.53
CA GLN A 95 6.05 2.49 5.24
C GLN A 95 5.81 3.95 4.87
N LEU A 96 5.54 4.26 3.60
CA LEU A 96 5.15 5.59 3.16
C LEU A 96 3.90 6.10 3.91
N ALA A 97 2.88 5.27 4.04
CA ALA A 97 1.67 5.65 4.78
C ALA A 97 1.91 5.77 6.29
N VAL A 98 2.82 4.98 6.86
CA VAL A 98 3.21 5.09 8.28
C VAL A 98 3.97 6.40 8.54
N ASP A 99 4.88 6.78 7.65
CA ASP A 99 5.71 7.98 7.81
C ASP A 99 4.91 9.27 7.53
N GLU A 100 4.10 9.30 6.46
CA GLU A 100 3.47 10.52 5.94
C GLU A 100 1.95 10.58 6.12
N GLY A 101 1.31 9.44 6.45
CA GLY A 101 -0.13 9.32 6.52
C GLY A 101 -0.75 9.85 7.81
N LYS A 102 -2.05 10.16 7.75
CA LYS A 102 -2.83 10.50 8.95
C LYS A 102 -3.08 9.23 9.75
N GLN A 103 -2.48 9.15 10.94
CA GLN A 103 -2.72 8.07 11.88
C GLN A 103 -4.05 8.25 12.63
N LYS A 104 -4.79 7.16 12.82
CA LYS A 104 -5.95 7.11 13.71
C LYS A 104 -5.97 5.80 14.49
N ASN A 105 -6.02 5.92 15.82
CA ASN A 105 -6.18 4.78 16.73
C ASN A 105 -7.57 4.16 16.60
N LEU A 106 -7.61 2.84 16.49
CA LEU A 106 -8.85 2.06 16.51
C LEU A 106 -9.22 1.75 17.97
N LYS A 107 -10.10 2.57 18.55
CA LYS A 107 -10.51 2.48 19.97
C LYS A 107 -10.90 1.05 20.36
N GLN A 108 -10.49 0.58 21.55
CA GLN A 108 -10.78 -0.78 22.03
C GLN A 108 -10.04 -1.88 21.26
N THR A 109 -9.04 -1.54 20.44
CA THR A 109 -8.10 -2.50 19.82
C THR A 109 -6.67 -1.96 20.01
N ASN A 110 -5.66 -2.82 19.89
CA ASN A 110 -4.26 -2.41 19.76
C ASN A 110 -3.90 -2.27 18.28
N ALA A 111 -4.70 -1.48 17.55
CA ALA A 111 -4.51 -1.27 16.12
C ALA A 111 -4.63 0.20 15.72
N ASN A 112 -3.89 0.55 14.67
CA ASN A 112 -3.86 1.86 14.05
C ASN A 112 -4.28 1.77 12.60
N THR A 113 -4.90 2.84 12.10
CA THR A 113 -5.07 3.07 10.67
C THR A 113 -4.15 4.20 10.22
N TYR A 114 -3.63 4.08 9.01
CA TYR A 114 -2.86 5.12 8.35
C TYR A 114 -3.50 5.41 7.00
N SER A 115 -3.85 6.66 6.76
CA SER A 115 -4.45 7.10 5.51
C SER A 115 -3.63 8.23 4.90
N LEU A 116 -3.05 7.98 3.73
CA LEU A 116 -2.30 8.97 2.96
C LEU A 116 -3.09 9.34 1.70
N SER A 117 -3.52 10.60 1.62
CA SER A 117 -4.25 11.15 0.46
C SER A 117 -3.26 11.76 -0.53
N LEU A 118 -3.21 11.17 -1.73
CA LEU A 118 -2.51 11.70 -2.91
C LEU A 118 -3.57 11.90 -4.00
N ASP A 119 -3.35 11.37 -5.21
CA ASP A 119 -4.37 11.25 -6.27
C ASP A 119 -5.28 10.03 -6.10
N GLY A 120 -5.76 9.87 -4.88
CA GLY A 120 -6.45 8.69 -4.38
C GLY A 120 -6.10 8.48 -2.91
N ASN A 121 -6.02 7.22 -2.47
CA ASN A 121 -5.73 6.90 -1.08
C ASN A 121 -4.92 5.63 -0.91
N ILE A 122 -3.96 5.68 0.00
CA ILE A 122 -3.32 4.50 0.57
C ILE A 122 -3.94 4.31 1.96
N PHE A 123 -4.60 3.17 2.19
CA PHE A 123 -5.20 2.84 3.48
C PHE A 123 -4.58 1.57 4.06
N ILE A 124 -3.90 1.73 5.20
CA ILE A 124 -3.21 0.67 5.92
C ILE A 124 -3.87 0.47 7.29
N VAL A 125 -3.91 -0.79 7.72
CA VAL A 125 -4.14 -1.14 9.13
C VAL A 125 -2.86 -1.75 9.69
N GLU A 126 -2.46 -1.30 10.86
CA GLU A 126 -1.40 -1.89 11.67
C GLU A 126 -2.03 -2.49 12.92
N ASN A 127 -1.85 -3.79 13.14
CA ASN A 127 -2.22 -4.46 14.38
C ASN A 127 -0.96 -4.72 15.20
N THR A 128 -0.79 -3.93 16.28
CA THR A 128 0.33 -4.08 17.21
C THR A 128 0.02 -5.01 18.38
N ASP A 129 -1.18 -5.61 18.41
CA ASP A 129 -1.51 -6.62 19.41
C ASP A 129 -0.59 -7.84 19.29
N GLU A 130 -0.32 -8.50 20.42
CA GLU A 130 0.52 -9.70 20.48
C GLU A 130 -0.27 -10.99 20.24
N LYS A 131 -1.59 -10.98 20.41
CA LYS A 131 -2.44 -12.19 20.43
C LYS A 131 -3.72 -12.06 19.63
N GLN A 132 -4.32 -10.88 19.63
CA GLN A 132 -5.65 -10.64 19.09
C GLN A 132 -5.59 -10.19 17.63
N TYR A 133 -6.49 -10.74 16.81
CA TYR A 133 -6.68 -10.26 15.45
C TYR A 133 -7.51 -8.98 15.47
N THR A 134 -7.35 -8.17 14.42
CA THR A 134 -8.22 -7.02 14.19
C THR A 134 -9.03 -7.28 12.92
N SER A 135 -10.34 -7.40 13.09
CA SER A 135 -11.29 -7.45 11.97
C SER A 135 -11.63 -6.03 11.53
N ILE A 136 -11.47 -5.72 10.26
CA ILE A 136 -11.84 -4.43 9.66
C ILE A 136 -12.80 -4.63 8.49
N GLN A 137 -13.68 -3.65 8.31
CA GLN A 137 -14.52 -3.50 7.14
C GLN A 137 -14.45 -2.05 6.67
N GLU A 138 -14.11 -1.88 5.40
CA GLU A 138 -14.10 -0.61 4.70
C GLU A 138 -15.17 -0.62 3.60
N ASP A 139 -15.90 0.48 3.50
CA ASP A 139 -16.90 0.68 2.45
C ASP A 139 -16.67 2.02 1.75
N PHE A 140 -16.06 1.96 0.57
CA PHE A 140 -15.84 3.06 -0.36
C PHE A 140 -16.92 3.10 -1.46
N SER A 141 -18.03 2.36 -1.36
CA SER A 141 -19.02 2.23 -2.46
C SER A 141 -19.72 3.55 -2.82
N ASN A 142 -19.74 4.51 -1.90
CA ASN A 142 -20.27 5.86 -2.14
C ASN A 142 -19.21 6.80 -2.76
N SER A 143 -17.95 6.38 -2.80
CA SER A 143 -16.90 7.13 -3.47
C SER A 143 -17.05 7.03 -4.98
N ARG A 144 -16.91 8.17 -5.67
CA ARG A 144 -16.95 8.25 -7.13
C ARG A 144 -15.56 8.53 -7.66
N ASN A 145 -15.35 8.24 -8.94
CA ASN A 145 -14.11 8.58 -9.64
C ASN A 145 -12.85 7.94 -9.03
N LEU A 146 -13.00 6.82 -8.33
CA LEU A 146 -11.92 6.04 -7.76
C LEU A 146 -11.99 4.60 -8.27
N MET A 147 -10.82 4.00 -8.45
CA MET A 147 -10.64 2.58 -8.69
C MET A 147 -9.79 2.01 -7.57
N SER A 148 -10.12 0.80 -7.14
CA SER A 148 -9.40 0.07 -6.09
C SER A 148 -8.56 -1.04 -6.72
N THR A 149 -7.31 -1.20 -6.29
CA THR A 149 -6.49 -2.36 -6.67
C THR A 149 -7.07 -3.68 -6.18
N ARG A 150 -7.94 -3.67 -5.16
CA ARG A 150 -8.72 -4.84 -4.73
C ARG A 150 -9.83 -5.20 -5.73
N GLY A 151 -10.09 -4.38 -6.76
CA GLY A 151 -11.17 -4.55 -7.74
C GLY A 151 -12.58 -4.27 -7.20
N PHE A 152 -12.72 -4.05 -5.90
CA PHE A 152 -13.97 -3.78 -5.20
C PHE A 152 -13.81 -2.57 -4.28
N MET A 153 -14.90 -1.82 -4.12
CA MET A 153 -14.97 -0.66 -3.22
C MET A 153 -15.38 -1.04 -1.80
N PHE A 154 -15.72 -2.31 -1.54
CA PHE A 154 -16.02 -2.82 -0.21
C PHE A 154 -15.02 -3.92 0.12
N THR A 155 -14.38 -3.83 1.28
CA THR A 155 -13.45 -4.85 1.76
C THR A 155 -13.72 -5.22 3.21
N GLN A 156 -13.44 -6.46 3.56
CA GLN A 156 -13.35 -6.96 4.91
C GLN A 156 -12.07 -7.77 5.03
N ASP A 157 -11.29 -7.52 6.07
CA ASP A 157 -9.99 -8.16 6.26
C ASP A 157 -9.79 -8.46 7.75
N VAL A 158 -9.07 -9.54 8.02
CA VAL A 158 -8.62 -9.89 9.37
C VAL A 158 -7.10 -9.76 9.42
N ILE A 159 -6.62 -8.81 10.22
CA ILE A 159 -5.20 -8.50 10.35
C ILE A 159 -4.63 -9.29 11.53
N PRO A 160 -3.64 -10.18 11.30
CA PRO A 160 -3.00 -10.92 12.38
C PRO A 160 -2.28 -10.03 13.40
N PRO A 161 -2.07 -10.53 14.63
CA PRO A 161 -1.18 -9.88 15.61
C PRO A 161 0.20 -9.57 15.01
N GLY A 162 0.76 -8.42 15.35
CA GLY A 162 2.10 -8.00 14.89
C GLY A 162 2.23 -7.78 13.38
N ASN A 163 1.15 -7.48 12.67
CA ASN A 163 1.15 -7.30 11.22
C ASN A 163 0.54 -5.97 10.78
N ARG A 164 0.99 -5.47 9.63
CA ARG A 164 0.40 -4.39 8.83
C ARG A 164 -0.23 -4.97 7.57
N GLN A 165 -1.31 -4.38 7.09
CA GLN A 165 -1.89 -4.77 5.81
C GLN A 165 -2.30 -3.54 5.01
N LEU A 166 -1.94 -3.51 3.73
CA LEU A 166 -2.51 -2.58 2.76
C LEU A 166 -3.91 -3.07 2.39
N ILE A 167 -4.91 -2.47 3.03
CA ILE A 167 -6.31 -2.85 2.84
C ILE A 167 -6.77 -2.49 1.44
N CYS A 168 -6.53 -1.23 1.04
CA CYS A 168 -6.82 -0.75 -0.30
C CYS A 168 -5.83 0.32 -0.76
N LEU A 169 -5.59 0.31 -2.06
CA LEU A 169 -4.95 1.39 -2.78
C LEU A 169 -5.98 1.92 -3.79
N LEU A 170 -6.50 3.11 -3.51
CA LEU A 170 -7.49 3.79 -4.33
C LEU A 170 -6.80 4.79 -5.23
N THR A 171 -7.21 4.87 -6.48
CA THR A 171 -6.67 5.83 -7.45
C THR A 171 -7.75 6.51 -8.24
N ARG A 172 -7.56 7.79 -8.49
CA ARG A 172 -8.49 8.61 -9.24
C ARG A 172 -8.52 8.22 -10.72
N ILE A 173 -9.73 8.15 -11.29
CA ILE A 173 -9.95 7.75 -12.70
C ILE A 173 -9.80 8.97 -13.64
N ASP A 174 -10.34 10.12 -13.24
CA ASP A 174 -10.32 11.39 -13.99
C ASP A 174 -10.11 12.64 -13.11
N ASN A 175 -9.77 13.78 -13.71
CA ASN A 175 -9.49 15.02 -12.96
C ASN A 175 -10.75 15.84 -12.57
N ARG A 176 -11.96 15.36 -12.88
CA ARG A 176 -13.17 16.20 -12.90
C ARG A 176 -13.97 16.21 -11.60
N SER A 177 -13.74 15.26 -10.71
CA SER A 177 -14.55 15.09 -9.50
C SER A 177 -13.68 14.87 -8.25
N GLY A 178 -14.05 15.52 -7.14
CA GLY A 178 -13.54 15.15 -5.82
C GLY A 178 -14.06 13.78 -5.38
N TYR A 179 -13.39 13.16 -4.41
CA TYR A 179 -13.79 11.88 -3.82
C TYR A 179 -14.07 12.04 -2.32
N SER A 180 -14.90 11.17 -1.75
CA SER A 180 -15.23 11.14 -0.32
C SER A 180 -14.83 9.81 0.32
N TYR A 181 -14.35 9.87 1.56
CA TYR A 181 -14.05 8.70 2.37
C TYR A 181 -15.27 8.32 3.22
N HIS A 182 -15.52 7.02 3.33
CA HIS A 182 -16.65 6.47 4.06
C HIS A 182 -16.18 5.46 5.11
N SER A 183 -17.15 4.99 5.89
CA SER A 183 -16.98 4.50 7.26
C SER A 183 -16.11 3.25 7.41
N THR A 184 -14.99 3.39 8.10
CA THR A 184 -14.24 2.29 8.72
C THR A 184 -15.03 1.71 9.90
N SER A 185 -15.32 0.41 9.88
CA SER A 185 -15.79 -0.32 11.06
C SER A 185 -14.82 -1.43 11.41
N TYR A 186 -14.58 -1.63 12.70
CA TYR A 186 -13.53 -2.53 13.16
C TYR A 186 -13.90 -3.14 14.50
N ARG A 187 -13.23 -4.25 14.86
CA ARG A 187 -13.39 -4.95 16.13
C ARG A 187 -12.21 -5.88 16.41
N ILE A 188 -12.00 -6.20 17.68
CA ILE A 188 -11.17 -7.33 18.10
C ILE A 188 -11.77 -8.63 17.54
N SER A 189 -10.91 -9.59 17.18
CA SER A 189 -11.30 -10.95 16.85
C SER A 189 -10.33 -11.98 17.43
N ASP A 190 -10.88 -13.07 17.95
CA ASP A 190 -10.13 -14.23 18.42
C ASP A 190 -9.79 -15.22 17.28
N SER A 191 -10.24 -14.93 16.05
CA SER A 191 -10.11 -15.82 14.89
C SER A 191 -9.32 -15.15 13.77
N SER A 192 -8.62 -15.97 12.98
CA SER A 192 -7.99 -15.55 11.72
C SER A 192 -8.98 -15.41 10.56
N THR A 193 -10.28 -15.66 10.79
CA THR A 193 -11.32 -15.66 9.76
C THR A 193 -12.36 -14.57 10.01
N LEU A 194 -13.12 -14.23 8.98
CA LEU A 194 -14.19 -13.23 8.96
C LEU A 194 -15.46 -13.71 9.69
N GLU A 195 -15.32 -14.53 10.75
CA GLU A 195 -16.43 -15.15 11.46
C GLU A 195 -17.44 -14.11 11.96
N HIS A 196 -16.94 -12.96 12.42
CA HIS A 196 -17.76 -11.83 12.84
C HIS A 196 -18.60 -11.17 11.74
N TYR A 197 -18.23 -11.39 10.48
CA TYR A 197 -18.95 -10.95 9.30
C TYR A 197 -19.72 -12.09 8.63
N GLY A 198 -19.75 -13.27 9.24
CA GLY A 198 -20.53 -14.43 8.80
C GLY A 198 -19.77 -15.42 7.91
N ASP A 199 -18.47 -15.25 7.67
CA ASP A 199 -17.65 -16.21 6.91
C ASP A 199 -16.55 -16.80 7.79
N LYS A 200 -16.67 -18.09 8.12
CA LYS A 200 -15.73 -18.78 9.01
C LYS A 200 -14.52 -19.38 8.28
N THR A 201 -14.45 -19.22 6.96
CA THR A 201 -13.46 -19.91 6.11
C THR A 201 -12.44 -18.96 5.50
N LYS A 202 -12.80 -17.69 5.34
CA LYS A 202 -11.97 -16.69 4.68
C LYS A 202 -11.47 -15.64 5.66
N SER A 203 -10.26 -15.12 5.39
CA SER A 203 -9.67 -13.99 6.12
C SER A 203 -9.87 -12.65 5.39
N HIS A 204 -10.27 -12.71 4.11
CA HIS A 204 -10.40 -11.56 3.22
C HIS A 204 -11.65 -11.67 2.36
N LYS A 205 -12.36 -10.55 2.21
CA LYS A 205 -13.49 -10.40 1.29
C LYS A 205 -13.39 -9.02 0.62
N PRO A 206 -13.29 -8.92 -0.71
CA PRO A 206 -13.08 -10.02 -1.65
C PRO A 206 -11.78 -10.78 -1.33
N GLU A 207 -11.74 -12.03 -1.75
CA GLU A 207 -10.55 -12.85 -1.66
C GLU A 207 -9.40 -12.20 -2.44
N ILE A 208 -8.20 -12.23 -1.88
CA ILE A 208 -7.01 -11.68 -2.52
C ILE A 208 -6.53 -12.72 -3.53
N SER A 209 -6.51 -12.35 -4.81
CA SER A 209 -6.00 -13.23 -5.86
C SER A 209 -4.48 -13.35 -5.78
N ARG A 210 -3.92 -14.41 -6.37
CA ARG A 210 -2.48 -14.68 -6.35
C ARG A 210 -1.64 -13.53 -6.92
N GLU A 211 -2.17 -12.83 -7.91
CA GLU A 211 -1.51 -11.68 -8.56
C GLU A 211 -1.44 -10.46 -7.66
N LEU A 212 -2.31 -10.38 -6.65
CA LEU A 212 -2.44 -9.28 -5.71
C LEU A 212 -1.84 -9.60 -4.33
N GLU A 213 -1.41 -10.85 -4.09
CA GLU A 213 -0.84 -11.26 -2.81
C GLU A 213 0.37 -10.41 -2.42
N CYS A 214 1.26 -10.16 -3.38
CA CYS A 214 2.47 -9.34 -3.20
C CYS A 214 2.20 -7.94 -2.65
N LEU A 215 0.99 -7.43 -2.86
CA LEU A 215 0.57 -6.09 -2.49
C LEU A 215 -0.30 -6.07 -1.23
N HIS A 216 -1.21 -7.05 -1.09
CA HIS A 216 -2.33 -6.95 -0.15
C HIS A 216 -2.31 -7.94 1.01
N ILE A 217 -1.43 -8.96 1.03
CA ILE A 217 -1.37 -9.87 2.20
C ILE A 217 -0.80 -9.15 3.43
N PRO A 218 -1.18 -9.56 4.66
CA PRO A 218 -0.57 -9.06 5.88
C PRO A 218 0.94 -9.24 5.91
N ARG A 219 1.64 -8.22 6.39
CA ARG A 219 3.10 -8.12 6.46
C ARG A 219 3.55 -7.90 7.90
N PRO A 220 4.58 -8.60 8.40
CA PRO A 220 5.07 -8.39 9.75
C PRO A 220 5.50 -6.94 9.99
N ILE A 221 5.22 -6.41 11.18
CA ILE A 221 5.82 -5.15 11.65
C ILE A 221 7.33 -5.42 11.84
N ARG A 222 8.17 -4.63 11.15
CA ARG A 222 9.64 -4.71 11.20
C ARG A 222 10.23 -3.42 11.74
#